data_AF-A0A9N8ZH23-F1
#
_entry.id   AF-A0A9N8ZH23-F1
#
_cell.length_a   1.000
_cell.length_b   1.000
_cell.length_c   1.000
_cell.angle_alpha   90.00
_cell.angle_beta   90.00
_cell.angle_gamma   90.00
#
_symmetry.space_group_name_H-M   'P 1'
#
loop_
_entity.id
_entity.type
_entity.pdbx_description
1 polymer ?
#
loop_
_entity_poly.entity_id
_entity_poly.type
_entity_poly.pdbx_seq_one_letter_code
_entity_poly.pdbx_strand_id
1 'polypeptide(L)'
;GLRPEFAPGTPECYVELAKQCMDSDPKKRPTATYINALITTWIDELAHESNERIIKLQFLEADKMDKADKMDTKLPNIVQNHPDHNKYTSKPINMQEVTKALSKMAIIGVPVDIVEIPEE
;
A
#
# COMPACT_ATOMS: atom_id res chain seq x y z
N GLY A 1 9.57 -4.81 -6.24
CA GLY A 1 8.76 -4.96 -7.47
C GLY A 1 8.48 -3.59 -8.04
N LEU A 2 8.19 -3.49 -9.34
CA LEU A 2 7.79 -2.22 -9.95
C LEU A 2 6.53 -1.71 -9.26
N ARG A 3 6.45 -0.38 -9.05
CA ARG A 3 5.27 0.29 -8.51
C ARG A 3 4.44 0.81 -9.70
N PRO A 4 3.11 0.69 -9.66
CA PRO A 4 2.25 1.23 -10.71
C PRO A 4 2.38 2.76 -10.76
N GLU A 5 2.16 3.31 -11.95
CA GLU A 5 2.01 4.76 -12.14
C GLU A 5 0.60 5.20 -11.74
N PHE A 6 0.45 6.47 -11.37
CA PHE A 6 -0.85 7.06 -11.05
C PHE A 6 -1.51 7.57 -12.33
N ALA A 7 -2.82 7.35 -12.46
CA ALA A 7 -3.57 7.87 -13.60
C ALA A 7 -3.64 9.40 -13.55
N PRO A 8 -3.66 10.10 -14.70
CA PRO A 8 -3.94 11.53 -14.76
C PRO A 8 -5.23 11.83 -14.00
N GLY A 9 -5.21 12.90 -13.20
CA GLY A 9 -6.37 13.30 -12.41
C GLY A 9 -6.57 12.56 -11.09
N THR A 10 -5.68 11.62 -10.72
CA THR A 10 -5.68 11.06 -9.35
C THR A 10 -5.49 12.19 -8.33
N PRO A 11 -6.32 12.29 -7.27
CA PRO A 11 -6.16 13.30 -6.22
C PRO A 11 -4.76 13.27 -5.58
N GLU A 12 -4.11 14.43 -5.45
CA GLU A 12 -2.74 14.53 -4.95
C GLU A 12 -2.62 13.98 -3.52
N CYS A 13 -3.62 14.21 -2.66
CA CYS A 13 -3.66 13.68 -1.31
C CYS A 13 -3.60 12.14 -1.28
N TYR A 14 -4.21 11.48 -2.26
CA TYR A 14 -4.14 10.02 -2.40
C TYR A 14 -2.79 9.57 -2.95
N VAL A 15 -2.23 10.30 -3.92
CA VAL A 15 -0.89 10.03 -4.47
C VAL A 15 0.17 10.07 -3.37
N GLU A 16 0.12 11.09 -2.50
CA GLU A 16 1.04 11.21 -1.37
C GLU A 16 0.92 10.03 -0.40
N LEU A 17 -0.31 9.69 0.02
CA LEU A 17 -0.57 8.54 0.89
C LEU A 17 -0.07 7.23 0.26
N ALA A 18 -0.36 7.00 -1.02
CA ALA A 18 0.04 5.79 -1.73
C ALA A 18 1.57 5.68 -1.83
N LYS A 19 2.29 6.78 -2.06
CA LYS A 19 3.76 6.80 -2.04
C LYS A 19 4.32 6.37 -0.68
N GLN A 20 3.74 6.87 0.42
CA GLN A 20 4.16 6.48 1.78
C GLN A 20 3.88 4.99 2.04
N CYS A 21 2.71 4.48 1.65
CA CYS A 21 2.35 3.06 1.79
C CYS A 21 3.26 2.13 0.98
N MET A 22 3.78 2.61 -0.15
CA MET A 22 4.62 1.82 -1.06
C MET A 22 6.13 1.98 -0.80
N ASP A 23 6.54 2.70 0.24
CA ASP A 23 7.94 2.94 0.59
C ASP A 23 8.72 1.62 0.69
N SER A 24 9.95 1.65 0.18
CA SER A 24 10.84 0.49 0.20
C SER A 24 11.29 0.15 1.61
N ASP A 25 11.43 1.15 2.48
CA ASP A 25 11.68 0.98 3.90
C ASP A 25 10.36 0.72 4.66
N PRO A 26 10.16 -0.49 5.22
CA PRO A 26 8.94 -0.82 5.96
C PRO A 26 8.68 0.11 7.15
N LYS A 27 9.72 0.72 7.74
CA LYS A 27 9.58 1.62 8.90
C LYS A 27 9.00 2.99 8.54
N LYS A 28 9.06 3.37 7.26
CA LYS A 28 8.48 4.63 6.76
C LYS A 28 7.02 4.48 6.35
N ARG A 29 6.51 3.25 6.28
CA ARG A 29 5.10 3.02 5.92
C ARG A 29 4.21 3.44 7.09
N PRO A 30 3.09 4.13 6.82
CA PRO A 30 2.15 4.51 7.85
C PRO A 30 1.49 3.27 8.47
N THR A 31 1.07 3.41 9.73
CA THR A 31 0.30 2.36 10.42
C THR A 31 -1.13 2.32 9.89
N ALA A 32 -1.77 1.16 9.98
CA ALA A 32 -3.18 1.01 9.62
C ALA A 32 -4.09 1.99 10.39
N THR A 33 -3.79 2.22 11.66
CA THR A 33 -4.53 3.18 12.50
C THR A 33 -4.42 4.62 11.96
N TYR A 34 -3.21 5.05 11.56
CA TYR A 34 -3.01 6.36 10.97
C TYR A 34 -3.78 6.51 9.66
N ILE A 35 -3.67 5.50 8.77
CA ILE A 35 -4.38 5.49 7.48
C ILE A 35 -5.91 5.58 7.72
N ASN A 36 -6.44 4.82 8.68
CA ASN A 36 -7.85 4.85 9.01
C ASN A 36 -8.30 6.23 9.48
N ALA A 37 -7.56 6.86 10.40
CA ALA A 37 -7.88 8.20 10.88
C ALA A 37 -7.83 9.26 9.77
N LEU A 38 -6.83 9.17 8.89
CA LEU A 38 -6.69 10.06 7.74
C LEU A 38 -7.87 9.93 6.76
N ILE A 39 -8.25 8.70 6.42
CA ILE A 39 -9.38 8.44 5.51
C ILE A 39 -10.70 8.90 6.14
N THR A 40 -10.93 8.64 7.44
CA THR A 40 -12.11 9.16 8.15
C THR A 40 -12.18 10.68 8.06
N THR A 41 -11.05 11.37 8.26
CA THR A 41 -10.99 12.82 8.14
C THR A 41 -11.38 13.27 6.73
N TRP A 42 -10.87 12.61 5.68
CA TRP A 42 -11.25 12.93 4.30
C TRP A 42 -12.75 12.72 4.06
N ILE A 43 -13.34 11.64 4.58
CA ILE A 43 -14.78 11.38 4.47
C ILE A 43 -15.59 12.49 5.15
N ASP A 44 -15.16 12.93 6.34
CA ASP A 44 -15.80 14.04 7.05
C ASP A 44 -15.69 15.35 6.25
N GLU A 45 -14.52 15.63 5.65
CA GLU A 45 -14.33 16.80 4.78
C GLU A 45 -15.26 16.76 3.55
N LEU A 46 -15.44 15.58 2.95
CA LEU A 46 -16.32 15.38 1.80
C LEU A 46 -17.80 15.57 2.16
N ALA A 47 -18.20 15.15 3.35
CA ALA A 47 -19.56 15.28 3.87
C ALA A 47 -19.91 16.72 4.30
N HIS A 48 -18.92 17.56 4.60
CA HIS A 48 -19.15 18.96 4.94
C HIS A 48 -19.80 19.73 3.77
N GLU A 49 -20.72 20.64 4.08
CA GLU A 49 -21.45 21.42 3.07
C GLU A 49 -20.55 22.41 2.31
N SER A 50 -19.53 22.97 2.97
CA SER A 50 -18.63 23.92 2.32
C SER A 50 -17.70 23.22 1.33
N ASN A 51 -17.44 23.87 0.19
CA ASN A 51 -16.52 23.39 -0.84
C ASN A 51 -15.13 24.03 -0.73
N GLU A 52 -14.85 24.74 0.36
CA GLU A 52 -13.57 25.42 0.57
C GLU A 52 -12.45 24.48 1.07
N ARG A 53 -12.79 23.21 1.35
CA ARG A 53 -11.86 22.21 1.84
C ARG A 53 -11.02 21.66 0.69
N ILE A 54 -9.70 21.79 0.81
CA ILE A 54 -8.74 21.42 -0.24
C ILE A 54 -8.89 19.95 -0.64
N ILE A 55 -9.05 19.03 0.32
CA ILE A 55 -9.21 17.59 0.02
C ILE A 55 -10.48 17.37 -0.80
N LYS A 56 -11.60 17.95 -0.37
CA LYS A 56 -12.86 17.86 -1.11
C LYS A 56 -12.72 18.40 -2.54
N LEU A 57 -12.03 19.51 -2.73
CA LEU A 57 -11.78 20.08 -4.05
C LEU A 57 -10.99 19.12 -4.95
N GLN A 58 -9.92 18.49 -4.43
CA GLN A 58 -9.14 17.52 -5.21
C GLN A 58 -9.98 16.33 -5.69
N PHE A 59 -10.82 15.76 -4.83
CA PHE A 59 -11.71 14.66 -5.21
C PHE A 59 -12.81 15.11 -6.19
N LEU A 60 -13.39 16.31 -6.00
CA LEU A 60 -14.38 16.86 -6.93
C LEU A 60 -13.79 17.17 -8.31
N GLU A 61 -12.53 17.57 -8.39
CA GLU A 61 -11.81 17.77 -9.65
C GLU A 61 -11.52 16.45 -10.37
N ALA A 62 -11.08 15.43 -9.63
CA ALA A 62 -10.92 14.07 -10.14
C ALA A 62 -12.23 13.54 -10.73
N ASP A 63 -13.34 13.67 -10.00
CA ASP A 63 -14.68 13.26 -10.45
C ASP A 63 -15.14 13.99 -11.73
N LYS A 64 -14.68 15.23 -11.96
CA LYS A 64 -14.99 15.99 -13.18
C LYS A 64 -14.16 15.50 -14.35
N MET A 65 -12.88 15.19 -14.15
CA MET A 65 -12.01 14.63 -15.18
C MET A 65 -12.54 13.28 -15.67
N ASP A 66 -12.98 12.41 -14.76
CA ASP A 66 -13.61 11.13 -15.10
C ASP A 66 -14.92 11.26 -15.88
N LYS A 67 -15.60 12.41 -15.81
CA LYS A 67 -16.83 12.67 -16.57
C LYS A 67 -16.55 13.30 -17.94
N ALA A 68 -15.49 14.10 -18.06
CA ALA A 68 -15.05 14.68 -19.33
C ALA A 68 -14.51 13.61 -20.30
N ASP A 69 -13.87 12.57 -19.75
CA ASP A 69 -13.30 11.45 -20.50
C ASP A 69 -14.33 10.45 -21.06
N LYS A 70 -15.59 10.50 -20.59
CA LYS A 70 -16.67 9.65 -21.11
C LYS A 70 -17.10 9.96 -22.55
N MET A 71 -16.54 10.98 -23.19
CA MET A 71 -16.81 11.24 -24.61
C MET A 71 -15.84 10.51 -25.56
N ASP A 72 -14.64 10.06 -25.12
CA ASP A 72 -13.70 9.37 -26.03
C ASP A 72 -12.67 8.39 -25.42
N THR A 73 -12.57 8.23 -24.09
CA THR A 73 -11.61 7.28 -23.50
C THR A 73 -12.34 6.15 -22.78
N LYS A 74 -12.35 4.97 -23.41
CA LYS A 74 -12.30 3.73 -22.62
C LYS A 74 -11.19 3.96 -21.60
N LEU A 75 -11.51 3.89 -20.29
CA LEU A 75 -10.52 3.71 -19.21
C LEU A 75 -9.33 3.00 -19.86
N PRO A 76 -8.09 3.55 -19.83
CA PRO A 76 -6.97 2.82 -20.37
C PRO A 76 -7.08 1.48 -19.71
N ASN A 77 -7.43 0.49 -20.53
CA ASN A 77 -7.44 -0.88 -20.12
C ASN A 77 -5.94 -1.05 -19.98
N ILE A 78 -5.41 -0.71 -18.79
CA ILE A 78 -4.17 -1.25 -18.30
C ILE A 78 -4.58 -2.70 -18.18
N VAL A 79 -4.60 -3.37 -19.33
CA VAL A 79 -4.49 -4.78 -19.41
C VAL A 79 -3.17 -4.93 -18.71
N GLN A 80 -3.23 -5.29 -17.43
CA GLN A 80 -2.15 -6.01 -16.81
C GLN A 80 -2.05 -7.29 -17.63
N ASN A 81 -1.51 -7.18 -18.84
CA ASN A 81 -0.76 -8.20 -19.51
C ASN A 81 0.52 -8.35 -18.69
N HIS A 82 0.39 -8.60 -17.39
CA HIS A 82 1.44 -9.24 -16.65
C HIS A 82 1.44 -10.65 -17.23
N PRO A 83 2.52 -11.10 -17.90
CA PRO A 83 2.62 -12.47 -18.41
C PRO A 83 2.61 -13.53 -17.28
N ASP A 84 2.28 -13.12 -16.06
CA ASP A 84 2.60 -13.75 -14.80
C ASP A 84 1.40 -13.68 -13.84
N HIS A 85 0.17 -13.89 -14.31
CA HIS A 85 -1.02 -13.99 -13.44
C HIS A 85 -0.82 -15.02 -12.30
N ASN A 86 0.12 -15.97 -12.49
CA ASN A 86 0.55 -16.97 -11.51
C ASN A 86 1.76 -16.55 -10.62
N LYS A 87 2.30 -15.33 -10.72
CA LYS A 87 3.37 -14.84 -9.81
C LYS A 87 2.83 -14.19 -8.55
N TYR A 88 1.58 -13.76 -8.54
CA TYR A 88 0.97 -13.07 -7.39
C TYR A 88 0.21 -14.00 -6.45
N THR A 89 0.08 -15.28 -6.79
CA THR A 89 -0.39 -16.31 -5.86
C THR A 89 0.76 -16.75 -4.97
N SER A 90 0.47 -17.00 -3.69
CA SER A 90 1.44 -17.62 -2.78
C SER A 90 1.96 -18.93 -3.39
N LYS A 91 3.28 -19.08 -3.41
CA LYS A 91 3.93 -20.34 -3.77
C LYS A 91 4.26 -21.09 -2.47
N PRO A 92 4.06 -22.41 -2.43
CA PRO A 92 4.47 -23.19 -1.27
C PRO A 92 5.98 -23.05 -1.06
N ILE A 93 6.38 -22.80 0.19
CA ILE A 93 7.79 -22.67 0.57
C ILE A 93 8.43 -24.05 0.58
N ASN A 94 9.63 -24.18 -0.01
CA ASN A 94 10.40 -25.41 0.05
C ASN A 94 11.11 -25.53 1.41
N MET A 95 10.49 -26.26 2.34
CA MET A 95 11.03 -26.51 3.68
C MET A 95 12.41 -27.16 3.66
N GLN A 96 12.71 -28.05 2.69
CA GLN A 96 14.00 -28.75 2.64
C GLN A 96 15.15 -27.79 2.32
N GLU A 97 14.94 -26.84 1.42
CA GLU A 97 15.92 -25.81 1.10
C GLU A 97 16.16 -24.87 2.28
N VAL A 98 15.10 -24.46 2.98
CA VAL A 98 15.19 -23.64 4.18
C VAL A 98 15.99 -24.37 5.26
N THR A 99 15.65 -25.63 5.53
CA THR A 99 16.35 -26.44 6.55
C THR A 99 17.83 -26.63 6.19
N LYS A 100 18.14 -26.84 4.91
CA LYS A 100 19.52 -26.97 4.41
C LYS A 100 20.32 -25.65 4.49
N ALA A 101 19.67 -24.51 4.32
CA ALA A 101 20.30 -23.20 4.50
C ALA A 101 20.59 -22.94 5.98
N LEU A 102 19.62 -23.22 6.85
CA LEU A 102 19.77 -23.10 8.30
C LEU A 102 20.86 -24.03 8.85
N SER A 103 20.92 -25.27 8.36
CA SER A 103 21.97 -26.22 8.78
C SER A 103 23.38 -25.76 8.38
N LYS A 104 23.50 -24.94 7.32
CA LYS A 104 24.78 -24.33 6.91
C LYS A 104 25.13 -23.09 7.74
N MET A 105 24.16 -22.47 8.39
CA MET A 105 24.36 -21.31 9.27
C MET A 105 24.72 -21.70 10.71
N ALA A 106 24.77 -22.99 11.03
CA ALA A 106 25.19 -23.48 12.35
C ALA A 106 26.69 -23.21 12.60
N ILE A 107 27.00 -21.95 12.94
CA ILE A 107 28.18 -21.57 13.72
C ILE A 107 27.64 -20.99 15.04
N ILE A 108 27.79 -21.82 16.08
CA ILE A 108 27.90 -21.49 17.52
C ILE A 108 26.73 -20.67 18.07
N GLY A 109 25.64 -21.36 18.45
CA GLY A 109 24.66 -20.78 19.37
C GLY A 109 25.34 -20.48 20.71
N VAL A 110 25.52 -19.21 21.02
CA VAL A 110 25.67 -18.77 22.41
C VAL A 110 24.30 -18.97 23.07
N PRO A 111 24.20 -19.67 24.21
CA PRO A 111 22.93 -19.79 24.90
C PRO A 111 22.43 -18.40 25.29
N VAL A 112 21.23 -18.06 24.85
CA VAL A 112 20.52 -16.86 25.31
C VAL A 112 19.88 -17.26 26.63
N ASP A 113 20.37 -16.68 27.73
CA ASP A 113 19.81 -16.91 29.06
C ASP A 113 18.32 -16.55 29.04
N ILE A 114 17.51 -17.45 29.60
CA ILE A 114 16.07 -17.26 29.76
C ILE A 114 15.90 -16.11 30.75
N VAL A 115 15.50 -14.94 30.26
CA VAL A 115 15.07 -13.83 31.12
C VAL A 115 13.65 -14.17 31.60
N GLU A 116 13.51 -14.48 32.88
CA GLU A 116 12.20 -14.58 33.54
C GLU A 116 11.49 -13.23 33.45
N ILE A 117 10.32 -13.23 32.83
CA ILE A 117 9.43 -12.06 32.78
C ILE A 117 8.64 -12.07 34.11
N PRO A 118 8.72 -11.02 34.94
CA PRO A 118 7.92 -10.95 36.16
C PRO A 118 6.45 -10.78 35.78
N GLU A 119 5.58 -11.57 36.40
CA GLU A 119 4.13 -11.36 36.34
C GLU A 119 3.77 -10.12 37.19
N GLU A 120 3.18 -9.10 36.56
CA GLU A 120 2.32 -8.10 37.22
C GLU A 120 0.88 -8.26 36.73
#